data_AF-A0A2E4DCI4-F1
#
_entry.id   AF-A0A2E4DCI4-F1
#
_cell.length_a   1.000
_cell.length_b   1.000
_cell.length_c   1.000
_cell.angle_alpha   90.00
_cell.angle_beta   90.00
_cell.angle_gamma   90.00
#
_symmetry.space_group_name_H-M   'P 1'
#
loop_
_entity.id
_entity.type
_entity.pdbx_description
1 polymer ?
#
loop_
_entity_poly.entity_id
_entity_poly.type
_entity_poly.pdbx_seq_one_letter_code
_entity_poly.pdbx_strand_id
1 'polypeptide(L)'
;MKQTLLMTIFFLMLSCNLELIIQERSDLEFADSQSFALSSSIDFAEIKKEILTPHCIDCHRDYSQYEAVFDQSKQIQEEIENNRMPKNQSPLTRELKQMVNSWVSAGAPFSVENQKPDEIKLAPHWESLSQKVFFPKCVRCHNPNGQASFFPLDKYEDFVKNQDYLLNNFEDVENSLLVEVLTDPVEPMPPIWSELERVSAEELAVIKEWIKNKIPRK
;
A
#
# COMPACT_ATOMS: atom_id res chain seq x y z
N MET A 1 85.52 -13.25 -28.65
CA MET A 1 85.85 -14.69 -28.88
C MET A 1 84.92 -15.50 -28.00
N LYS A 2 83.95 -16.22 -28.59
CA LYS A 2 83.80 -17.70 -28.57
C LYS A 2 83.94 -18.27 -27.14
N GLN A 3 82.92 -18.91 -26.58
CA GLN A 3 82.63 -20.31 -26.89
C GLN A 3 81.17 -20.74 -26.61
N THR A 4 80.68 -21.52 -27.57
CA THR A 4 79.58 -22.48 -27.61
C THR A 4 79.75 -23.62 -26.59
N LEU A 5 78.67 -24.14 -25.98
CA LEU A 5 78.37 -25.58 -25.78
C LEU A 5 77.05 -25.75 -24.99
N LEU A 6 75.95 -26.19 -25.60
CA LEU A 6 75.47 -27.58 -25.75
C LEU A 6 74.84 -28.20 -24.48
N MET A 7 73.51 -28.15 -24.44
CA MET A 7 72.57 -29.28 -24.33
C MET A 7 72.87 -30.43 -23.33
N THR A 8 72.02 -30.57 -22.30
CA THR A 8 71.67 -31.89 -21.76
C THR A 8 70.22 -31.92 -21.30
N ILE A 9 69.43 -32.75 -21.98
CA ILE A 9 68.12 -33.26 -21.55
C ILE A 9 68.38 -34.35 -20.50
N PHE A 10 67.75 -34.28 -19.33
CA PHE A 10 67.39 -35.51 -18.60
C PHE A 10 66.13 -35.30 -17.75
N PHE A 11 65.08 -35.99 -18.19
CA PHE A 11 63.85 -36.33 -17.51
C PHE A 11 64.17 -37.06 -16.20
N LEU A 12 63.50 -36.76 -15.08
CA LEU A 12 63.14 -37.77 -14.07
C LEU A 12 62.10 -37.23 -13.08
N MET A 13 60.94 -37.88 -13.13
CA MET A 13 59.81 -37.94 -12.21
C MET A 13 60.17 -37.76 -10.73
N LEU A 14 59.41 -36.91 -10.02
CA LEU A 14 59.09 -37.07 -8.60
C LEU A 14 57.70 -36.49 -8.34
N SER A 15 56.72 -37.38 -8.40
CA SER A 15 55.39 -37.22 -7.84
C SER A 15 55.49 -37.09 -6.32
N CYS A 16 55.28 -35.89 -5.80
CA CYS A 16 54.80 -35.69 -4.44
C CYS A 16 53.43 -35.04 -4.54
N ASN A 17 52.39 -35.82 -4.22
CA ASN A 17 51.11 -35.30 -3.76
C ASN A 17 51.40 -34.34 -2.61
N LEU A 18 51.16 -33.05 -2.84
CA LEU A 18 50.94 -32.10 -1.77
C LEU A 18 49.53 -31.57 -1.97
N GLU A 19 48.63 -32.06 -1.12
CA GLU A 19 47.30 -31.49 -0.92
C GLU A 19 47.44 -29.98 -0.72
N LEU A 20 46.99 -29.21 -1.69
CA LEU A 20 46.68 -27.81 -1.51
C LEU A 20 45.45 -27.74 -0.62
N ILE A 21 45.70 -27.73 0.68
CA ILE A 21 44.77 -27.18 1.67
C ILE A 21 44.72 -25.67 1.36
N ILE A 22 43.76 -25.28 0.52
CA ILE A 22 43.32 -23.89 0.43
C ILE A 22 42.56 -23.64 1.73
N GLN A 23 43.31 -23.23 2.76
CA GLN A 23 42.73 -22.66 3.95
C GLN A 23 42.38 -21.21 3.61
N GLU A 24 41.10 -21.00 3.32
CA GLU A 24 40.49 -19.68 3.20
C GLU A 24 40.85 -18.84 4.44
N ARG A 25 41.57 -17.74 4.20
CA ARG A 25 41.54 -16.58 5.10
C ARG A 25 40.77 -15.49 4.39
N SER A 26 39.46 -15.46 4.61
CA SER A 26 38.63 -14.29 4.35
C SER A 26 38.27 -13.65 5.68
N ASP A 27 39.24 -12.96 6.29
CA ASP A 27 38.98 -12.03 7.40
C ASP A 27 38.48 -10.69 6.81
N LEU A 28 37.31 -10.76 6.17
CA LEU A 28 36.44 -9.61 5.97
C LEU A 28 35.11 -10.01 6.62
N GLU A 29 34.97 -9.65 7.89
CA GLU A 29 33.71 -9.60 8.61
C GLU A 29 32.79 -8.59 7.90
N PHE A 30 32.23 -8.99 6.75
CA PHE A 30 31.03 -8.37 6.24
C PHE A 30 29.92 -8.79 7.17
N ALA A 31 29.62 -7.84 8.06
CA ALA A 31 28.42 -7.70 8.87
C ALA A 31 27.34 -8.66 8.40
N ASP A 32 27.10 -9.65 9.25
CA ASP A 32 25.87 -10.38 9.44
C ASP A 32 24.73 -9.65 8.73
N SER A 33 24.50 -10.05 7.47
CA SER A 33 23.38 -9.59 6.70
C SER A 33 22.19 -10.19 7.41
N GLN A 34 21.69 -9.47 8.40
CA GLN A 34 20.35 -9.64 8.93
C GLN A 34 19.47 -9.60 7.70
N SER A 35 19.16 -10.81 7.21
CA SER A 35 17.88 -11.11 6.61
C SER A 35 16.85 -10.69 7.64
N PHE A 36 16.56 -9.39 7.66
CA PHE A 36 15.42 -8.84 8.33
C PHE A 36 14.27 -9.70 7.87
N ALA A 37 13.67 -10.40 8.83
CA ALA A 37 12.50 -11.22 8.61
C ALA A 37 11.45 -10.33 7.94
N LEU A 38 11.38 -10.39 6.61
CA LEU A 38 10.42 -9.74 5.72
C LEU A 38 9.05 -10.41 5.92
N SER A 39 8.52 -10.30 7.12
CA SER A 39 7.25 -10.93 7.52
C SER A 39 6.45 -10.08 8.51
N SER A 40 6.86 -8.85 8.82
CA SER A 40 5.90 -7.84 9.25
C SER A 40 5.39 -7.15 8.00
N SER A 41 4.10 -7.30 7.73
CA SER A 41 3.37 -6.50 6.75
C SER A 41 3.71 -5.02 6.94
N ILE A 42 4.03 -4.31 5.85
CA ILE A 42 4.18 -2.85 5.90
C ILE A 42 2.79 -2.27 5.67
N ASP A 43 2.38 -1.30 6.50
CA ASP A 43 1.10 -0.60 6.37
C ASP A 43 1.26 0.90 6.17
N PHE A 44 0.14 1.60 6.03
CA PHE A 44 0.17 3.04 5.80
C PHE A 44 0.78 3.81 6.97
N ALA A 45 0.57 3.37 8.21
CA ALA A 45 1.14 4.05 9.37
C ALA A 45 2.67 4.04 9.31
N GLU A 46 3.26 2.91 8.94
CA GLU A 46 4.71 2.77 8.81
C GLU A 46 5.24 3.54 7.58
N ILE A 47 4.56 3.48 6.42
CA ILE A 47 4.91 4.29 5.24
C ILE A 47 4.87 5.79 5.55
N LYS A 48 3.82 6.23 6.26
CA LYS A 48 3.66 7.64 6.63
C LYS A 48 4.76 8.11 7.57
N LYS A 49 5.13 7.27 8.52
CA LYS A 49 6.19 7.55 9.51
C LYS A 49 7.57 7.60 8.87
N GLU A 50 7.93 6.58 8.10
CA GLU A 50 9.30 6.41 7.57
C GLU A 50 9.55 7.20 6.29
N ILE A 51 8.52 7.49 5.49
CA ILE A 51 8.70 8.10 4.15
C ILE A 51 7.94 9.41 4.02
N LEU A 52 6.62 9.40 4.20
CA LEU A 52 5.80 10.55 3.81
C LEU A 52 6.08 11.77 4.70
N THR A 53 6.15 11.58 6.01
CA THR A 53 6.42 12.66 6.97
C THR A 53 7.79 13.31 6.75
N PRO A 54 8.91 12.56 6.69
CA PRO A 54 10.22 13.18 6.51
C PRO A 54 10.48 13.73 5.09
N HIS A 55 9.83 13.19 4.05
CA HIS A 55 10.24 13.47 2.67
C HIS A 55 9.18 14.10 1.76
N CYS A 56 7.89 13.97 2.09
CA CYS A 56 6.82 14.31 1.15
C CYS A 56 5.88 15.40 1.68
N ILE A 57 5.44 15.29 2.94
CA ILE A 57 4.31 16.06 3.49
C ILE A 57 4.56 17.57 3.51
N ASP A 58 5.82 18.00 3.63
CA ASP A 58 6.17 19.43 3.61
C ASP A 58 5.69 20.14 2.33
N CYS A 59 5.76 19.45 1.19
CA CYS A 59 5.27 19.94 -0.10
C CYS A 59 3.90 19.36 -0.49
N HIS A 60 3.61 18.12 -0.07
CA HIS A 60 2.39 17.37 -0.38
C HIS A 60 1.56 17.15 0.89
N ARG A 61 0.94 18.22 1.40
CA ARG A 61 0.28 18.21 2.73
C ARG A 61 -0.85 17.17 2.84
N ASP A 62 -1.51 16.91 1.73
CA ASP A 62 -2.56 15.90 1.56
C ASP A 62 -2.03 14.47 1.73
N TYR A 63 -0.74 14.20 1.50
CA TYR A 63 -0.13 12.89 1.74
C TYR A 63 -0.06 12.51 3.23
N SER A 64 -0.53 13.39 4.12
CA SER A 64 -0.82 13.03 5.51
C SER A 64 -2.04 12.11 5.63
N GLN A 65 -2.87 12.00 4.61
CA GLN A 65 -4.05 11.13 4.56
C GLN A 65 -3.76 9.92 3.65
N TYR A 66 -4.36 8.77 3.97
CA TYR A 66 -4.10 7.52 3.26
C TYR A 66 -4.57 7.59 1.80
N GLU A 67 -5.73 8.20 1.60
CA GLU A 67 -6.48 8.27 0.34
C GLU A 67 -5.65 8.96 -0.75
N ALA A 68 -5.08 10.12 -0.42
CA ALA A 68 -4.26 10.91 -1.34
C ALA A 68 -3.04 10.12 -1.86
N VAL A 69 -2.50 9.24 -1.01
CA VAL A 69 -1.35 8.39 -1.32
C VAL A 69 -1.79 7.13 -2.03
N PHE A 70 -2.89 6.51 -1.60
CA PHE A 70 -3.44 5.28 -2.17
C PHE A 70 -3.83 5.50 -3.64
N ASP A 71 -4.59 6.55 -3.93
CA ASP A 71 -5.05 6.90 -5.29
C ASP A 71 -3.89 7.12 -6.26
N GLN A 72 -2.75 7.60 -5.76
CA GLN A 72 -1.56 7.92 -6.55
C GLN A 72 -0.42 6.94 -6.30
N SER A 73 -0.66 5.83 -5.60
CA SER A 73 0.40 4.96 -5.06
C SER A 73 1.37 4.45 -6.13
N LYS A 74 0.86 4.06 -7.31
CA LYS A 74 1.67 3.67 -8.47
C LYS A 74 2.48 4.82 -9.07
N GLN A 75 1.90 6.01 -9.15
CA GLN A 75 2.60 7.19 -9.65
C GLN A 75 3.70 7.63 -8.68
N ILE A 76 3.39 7.69 -7.38
CA ILE A 76 4.35 7.99 -6.31
C ILE A 76 5.52 7.00 -6.36
N GLN A 77 5.23 5.71 -6.50
CA GLN A 77 6.22 4.66 -6.67
C GLN A 77 7.14 4.94 -7.87
N GLU A 78 6.57 5.27 -9.04
CA GLU A 78 7.34 5.57 -10.25
C GLU A 78 8.22 6.84 -10.11
N GLU A 79 7.69 7.91 -9.52
CA GLU A 79 8.43 9.16 -9.30
C GLU A 79 9.62 8.95 -8.36
N ILE A 80 9.44 8.15 -7.30
CA ILE A 80 10.49 7.78 -6.35
C ILE A 80 11.54 6.89 -7.01
N GLU A 81 11.11 5.89 -7.80
CA GLU A 81 12.03 4.96 -8.47
C GLU A 81 12.96 5.73 -9.43
N ASN A 82 12.39 6.66 -10.19
CA ASN A 82 13.12 7.51 -11.14
C ASN A 82 13.86 8.70 -10.50
N ASN A 83 13.90 8.81 -9.17
CA ASN A 83 14.53 9.92 -8.44
C ASN A 83 13.98 11.30 -8.80
N ARG A 84 12.73 11.39 -9.28
CA ARG A 84 12.06 12.67 -9.56
C ARG A 84 11.48 13.31 -8.29
N MET A 85 11.18 12.48 -7.30
CA MET A 85 10.77 12.89 -5.96
C MET A 85 11.63 12.19 -4.88
N PRO A 86 11.94 12.87 -3.77
CA PRO A 86 11.60 14.27 -3.45
C PRO A 86 12.42 15.32 -4.24
N LYS A 87 11.80 16.42 -4.67
CA LYS A 87 12.42 17.44 -5.55
C LYS A 87 13.52 18.30 -4.90
N ASN A 88 13.40 18.58 -3.60
CA ASN A 88 14.28 19.50 -2.87
C ASN A 88 15.10 18.81 -1.78
N GLN A 89 15.22 17.49 -1.86
CA GLN A 89 15.97 16.67 -0.93
C GLN A 89 16.75 15.61 -1.71
N SER A 90 17.68 14.93 -1.05
CA SER A 90 18.31 13.74 -1.63
C SER A 90 17.25 12.69 -1.99
N PRO A 91 17.46 11.91 -3.07
CA PRO A 91 16.59 10.78 -3.37
C PRO A 91 16.49 9.81 -2.19
N LEU A 92 15.37 9.11 -2.08
CA LEU A 92 15.18 8.08 -1.06
C LEU A 92 16.26 6.99 -1.18
N THR A 93 16.69 6.46 -0.03
CA THR A 93 17.61 5.32 0.00
C THR A 93 16.97 4.10 -0.64
N ARG A 94 17.79 3.14 -1.06
CA ARG A 94 17.32 1.88 -1.67
C ARG A 94 16.33 1.15 -0.76
N GLU A 95 16.59 1.17 0.55
CA GLU A 95 15.78 0.51 1.57
C GLU A 95 14.38 1.15 1.67
N LEU A 96 14.29 2.49 1.65
CA LEU A 96 13.01 3.21 1.65
C LEU A 96 12.25 3.03 0.34
N LYS A 97 12.94 2.99 -0.81
CA LYS A 97 12.29 2.66 -2.09
C LYS A 97 11.70 1.25 -2.08
N GLN A 98 12.46 0.28 -1.56
CA GLN A 98 11.99 -1.09 -1.42
C GLN A 98 10.77 -1.18 -0.51
N MET A 99 10.72 -0.39 0.56
CA MET A 99 9.57 -0.31 1.45
C MET A 99 8.30 0.19 0.72
N VAL A 100 8.39 1.27 -0.06
CA VAL A 100 7.27 1.75 -0.92
C VAL A 100 6.87 0.65 -1.90
N ASN A 101 7.84 0.05 -2.60
CA ASN A 101 7.58 -0.99 -3.59
C ASN A 101 6.84 -2.20 -2.98
N SER A 102 7.26 -2.65 -1.81
CA SER A 102 6.62 -3.75 -1.08
C SER A 102 5.21 -3.39 -0.64
N TRP A 103 5.00 -2.18 -0.09
CA TRP A 103 3.67 -1.72 0.32
C TRP A 103 2.70 -1.61 -0.86
N VAL A 104 3.11 -0.96 -1.96
CA VAL A 104 2.28 -0.84 -3.18
C VAL A 104 2.00 -2.21 -3.80
N SER A 105 2.99 -3.11 -3.85
CA SER A 105 2.81 -4.48 -4.36
C SER A 105 1.84 -5.31 -3.51
N ALA A 106 1.74 -5.02 -2.22
CA ALA A 106 0.77 -5.63 -1.30
C ALA A 106 -0.63 -5.02 -1.41
N GLY A 107 -0.88 -4.11 -2.37
CA GLY A 107 -2.15 -3.41 -2.52
C GLY A 107 -2.26 -2.15 -1.66
N ALA A 108 -1.12 -1.61 -1.21
CA ALA A 108 -1.02 -0.43 -0.37
C ALA A 108 -1.93 -0.49 0.88
N PRO A 109 -1.86 -1.54 1.72
CA PRO A 109 -2.81 -1.74 2.81
C PRO A 109 -2.74 -0.61 3.85
N PHE A 110 -3.92 -0.21 4.34
CA PHE A 110 -4.04 0.77 5.41
C PHE A 110 -3.44 0.27 6.74
N SER A 111 -3.65 -1.01 7.10
CA SER A 111 -3.17 -1.62 8.36
C SER A 111 -2.58 -3.02 8.18
N VAL A 112 -1.63 -3.37 9.04
CA VAL A 112 -0.95 -4.68 9.09
C VAL A 112 -1.86 -5.87 9.41
N GLU A 113 -3.06 -5.62 9.93
CA GLU A 113 -4.09 -6.64 10.22
C GLU A 113 -4.69 -7.26 8.94
N ASN A 114 -4.34 -6.71 7.76
CA ASN A 114 -4.82 -7.14 6.44
C ASN A 114 -3.67 -7.62 5.53
N GLN A 115 -3.01 -8.76 5.82
CA GLN A 115 -2.11 -9.38 4.83
C GLN A 115 -2.22 -10.92 4.72
N LYS A 116 -3.14 -11.36 3.86
CA LYS A 116 -2.98 -12.29 2.70
C LYS A 116 -4.37 -12.39 2.03
N PRO A 117 -4.53 -12.53 0.69
CA PRO A 117 -5.83 -12.48 0.03
C PRO A 117 -6.67 -13.73 0.33
N ASP A 118 -7.25 -13.78 1.52
CA ASP A 118 -8.68 -14.01 1.53
C ASP A 118 -9.28 -12.75 0.93
N GLU A 119 -9.89 -12.91 -0.23
CA GLU A 119 -10.82 -11.94 -0.79
C GLU A 119 -11.65 -11.39 0.38
N ILE A 120 -11.38 -10.15 0.81
CA ILE A 120 -12.09 -9.55 1.93
C ILE A 120 -13.56 -9.66 1.56
N LYS A 121 -14.25 -10.58 2.22
CA LYS A 121 -15.63 -10.85 1.89
C LYS A 121 -16.39 -9.60 2.25
N LEU A 122 -17.27 -9.20 1.35
CA LEU A 122 -18.19 -8.11 1.63
C LEU A 122 -18.97 -8.49 2.90
N ALA A 123 -18.85 -7.66 3.93
CA ALA A 123 -19.35 -7.93 5.27
C ALA A 123 -19.83 -6.62 5.92
N PRO A 124 -20.80 -6.70 6.86
CA PRO A 124 -21.51 -5.54 7.37
C PRO A 124 -20.74 -4.81 8.48
N HIS A 125 -19.50 -4.40 8.20
CA HIS A 125 -18.65 -3.59 9.08
C HIS A 125 -17.78 -2.62 8.25
N TRP A 126 -17.34 -1.53 8.89
CA TRP A 126 -16.60 -0.45 8.22
C TRP A 126 -15.39 -0.95 7.45
N GLU A 127 -14.58 -1.83 8.04
CA GLU A 127 -13.35 -2.30 7.36
C GLU A 127 -13.61 -3.01 6.03
N SER A 128 -14.71 -3.76 5.91
CA SER A 128 -15.08 -4.41 4.65
C SER A 128 -15.72 -3.41 3.68
N LEU A 129 -16.72 -2.65 4.15
CA LEU A 129 -17.45 -1.69 3.31
C LEU A 129 -16.57 -0.53 2.80
N SER A 130 -15.66 -0.02 3.63
CA SER A 130 -14.72 1.02 3.22
C SER A 130 -13.88 0.58 2.02
N GLN A 131 -13.32 -0.63 2.08
CA GLN A 131 -12.45 -1.16 1.04
C GLN A 131 -13.21 -1.57 -0.23
N LYS A 132 -14.41 -2.14 -0.08
CA LYS A 132 -15.17 -2.71 -1.21
C LYS A 132 -16.17 -1.75 -1.84
N VAL A 133 -16.69 -0.79 -1.09
CA VAL A 133 -17.82 0.04 -1.53
C VAL A 133 -17.50 1.52 -1.38
N PHE A 134 -17.23 2.01 -0.17
CA PHE A 134 -17.17 3.46 0.06
C PHE A 134 -15.97 4.10 -0.62
N PHE A 135 -14.76 3.53 -0.53
CA PHE A 135 -13.60 4.12 -1.16
C PHE A 135 -13.66 4.05 -2.69
N PRO A 136 -14.00 2.90 -3.30
CA PRO A 136 -14.09 2.81 -4.76
C PRO A 136 -15.21 3.67 -5.37
N LYS A 137 -16.33 3.85 -4.66
CA LYS A 137 -17.57 4.42 -5.24
C LYS A 137 -17.96 5.78 -4.67
N CYS A 138 -17.80 6.01 -3.37
CA CYS A 138 -18.31 7.22 -2.68
C CYS A 138 -17.22 8.28 -2.50
N VAL A 139 -16.07 7.89 -1.95
CA VAL A 139 -14.97 8.79 -1.55
C VAL A 139 -14.33 9.49 -2.75
N ARG A 140 -14.50 8.96 -3.97
CA ARG A 140 -14.09 9.61 -5.23
C ARG A 140 -14.61 11.04 -5.35
N CYS A 141 -15.80 11.32 -4.82
CA CYS A 141 -16.39 12.67 -4.78
C CYS A 141 -16.57 13.19 -3.34
N HIS A 142 -16.92 12.32 -2.39
CA HIS A 142 -17.18 12.64 -0.99
C HIS A 142 -15.90 12.58 -0.15
N ASN A 143 -14.92 13.40 -0.49
CA ASN A 143 -13.71 13.61 0.31
C ASN A 143 -13.46 15.12 0.47
N PRO A 144 -12.60 15.58 1.39
CA PRO A 144 -12.41 17.00 1.67
C PRO A 144 -11.98 17.86 0.48
N ASN A 145 -11.41 17.25 -0.56
CA ASN A 145 -10.95 17.91 -1.78
C ASN A 145 -11.82 17.55 -3.01
N GLY A 146 -12.84 16.71 -2.83
CA GLY A 146 -13.69 16.22 -3.91
C GLY A 146 -14.81 17.17 -4.28
N GLN A 147 -15.52 16.82 -5.36
CA GLN A 147 -16.66 17.60 -5.86
C GLN A 147 -17.81 17.69 -4.85
N ALA A 148 -17.92 16.72 -3.94
CA ALA A 148 -18.89 16.69 -2.85
C ALA A 148 -18.22 16.91 -1.47
N SER A 149 -17.17 17.75 -1.42
CA SER A 149 -16.41 18.06 -0.21
C SER A 149 -17.21 18.70 0.93
N PHE A 150 -18.40 19.22 0.65
CA PHE A 150 -19.33 19.69 1.68
C PHE A 150 -19.89 18.55 2.55
N PHE A 151 -19.78 17.30 2.09
CA PHE A 151 -20.23 16.10 2.80
C PHE A 151 -19.19 14.97 2.65
N PRO A 152 -18.04 15.04 3.34
CA PRO A 152 -17.00 14.03 3.27
C PRO A 152 -17.49 12.70 3.89
N LEU A 153 -17.02 11.60 3.33
CA LEU A 153 -17.32 10.21 3.73
C LEU A 153 -16.03 9.35 3.71
N ASP A 154 -14.86 9.98 3.75
CA ASP A 154 -13.55 9.32 3.70
C ASP A 154 -13.16 8.68 5.03
N LYS A 155 -13.88 8.98 6.12
CA LYS A 155 -13.58 8.47 7.45
C LYS A 155 -14.80 7.80 8.07
N TYR A 156 -14.54 6.82 8.94
CA TYR A 156 -15.60 6.19 9.74
C TYR A 156 -16.34 7.23 10.58
N GLU A 157 -15.60 8.20 11.13
CA GLU A 157 -16.13 9.27 11.96
C GLU A 157 -17.11 10.18 11.20
N ASP A 158 -17.01 10.27 9.87
CA ASP A 158 -17.96 11.06 9.08
C ASP A 158 -19.35 10.41 9.09
N PHE A 159 -19.43 9.08 9.02
CA PHE A 159 -20.69 8.36 9.14
C PHE A 159 -21.27 8.45 10.54
N VAL A 160 -20.43 8.33 11.58
CA VAL A 160 -20.87 8.50 12.98
C VAL A 160 -21.41 9.91 13.22
N LYS A 161 -20.68 10.93 12.76
CA LYS A 161 -21.05 12.33 12.95
C LYS A 161 -22.34 12.70 12.22
N ASN A 162 -22.55 12.12 11.03
CA ASN A 162 -23.73 12.40 10.21
C ASN A 162 -24.82 11.33 10.35
N GLN A 163 -24.74 10.43 11.33
CA GLN A 163 -25.62 9.27 11.43
C GLN A 163 -27.10 9.65 11.45
N ASP A 164 -27.47 10.70 12.19
CA ASP A 164 -28.88 11.11 12.32
C ASP A 164 -29.42 11.64 10.98
N TYR A 165 -28.59 12.34 10.22
CA TYR A 165 -28.96 12.89 8.91
C TYR A 165 -28.96 11.82 7.81
N LEU A 166 -27.93 10.97 7.79
CA LEU A 166 -27.67 10.02 6.71
C LEU A 166 -28.42 8.70 6.89
N LEU A 167 -28.57 8.25 8.15
CA LEU A 167 -29.04 6.92 8.53
C LEU A 167 -30.36 6.95 9.29
N ASN A 168 -30.93 8.13 9.52
CA ASN A 168 -32.14 8.37 10.30
C ASN A 168 -32.00 7.88 11.75
N ASN A 169 -32.46 6.67 12.09
CA ASN A 169 -32.48 6.15 13.46
C ASN A 169 -32.09 4.66 13.61
N PHE A 170 -31.44 4.06 12.59
CA PHE A 170 -31.09 2.62 12.52
C PHE A 170 -32.27 1.63 12.54
N GLU A 171 -33.47 2.06 12.92
CA GLU A 171 -34.69 1.24 12.94
C GLU A 171 -35.38 1.24 11.58
N ASP A 172 -35.33 2.36 10.86
CA ASP A 172 -35.90 2.52 9.52
C ASP A 172 -34.83 2.70 8.44
N VAL A 173 -34.03 1.64 8.25
CA VAL A 173 -32.90 1.66 7.31
C VAL A 173 -33.34 1.85 5.85
N GLU A 174 -34.50 1.31 5.47
CA GLU A 174 -35.01 1.38 4.10
C GLU A 174 -35.32 2.81 3.67
N ASN A 175 -35.76 3.66 4.60
CA ASN A 175 -36.03 5.07 4.35
C ASN A 175 -34.90 5.99 4.83
N SER A 176 -33.69 5.46 5.01
CA SER A 176 -32.52 6.31 5.28
C SER A 176 -32.14 7.10 4.03
N LEU A 177 -31.64 8.33 4.23
CA LEU A 177 -31.16 9.17 3.13
C LEU A 177 -30.08 8.46 2.31
N LEU A 178 -29.20 7.69 2.95
CA LEU A 178 -28.20 6.89 2.24
C LEU A 178 -28.84 5.91 1.26
N VAL A 179 -29.85 5.13 1.70
CA VAL A 179 -30.54 4.18 0.82
C VAL A 179 -31.30 4.91 -0.29
N GLU A 180 -31.96 6.01 0.03
CA GLU A 180 -32.66 6.86 -0.93
C GLU A 180 -31.73 7.31 -2.07
N VAL A 181 -30.63 8.00 -1.76
CA VAL A 181 -29.72 8.53 -2.80
C VAL A 181 -28.99 7.42 -3.57
N LEU A 182 -28.75 6.27 -2.95
CA LEU A 182 -28.13 5.14 -3.66
C LEU A 182 -29.11 4.51 -4.67
N THR A 183 -30.41 4.60 -4.43
CA THR A 183 -31.46 3.93 -5.23
C THR A 183 -32.29 4.87 -6.10
N ASP A 184 -31.99 6.18 -6.07
CA ASP A 184 -32.72 7.18 -6.85
C ASP A 184 -32.75 6.82 -8.36
N PRO A 185 -33.94 6.76 -9.00
CA PRO A 185 -34.02 6.37 -10.41
C PRO A 185 -33.56 7.48 -11.38
N VAL A 186 -33.39 8.71 -10.90
CA VAL A 186 -33.09 9.91 -11.69
C VAL A 186 -31.69 10.44 -11.38
N GLU A 187 -31.36 10.67 -10.11
CA GLU A 187 -30.11 11.29 -9.66
C GLU A 187 -29.35 10.47 -8.61
N PRO A 188 -28.99 9.22 -8.89
CA PRO A 188 -28.44 8.41 -7.83
C PRO A 188 -26.95 8.64 -7.59
N MET A 189 -26.47 8.18 -6.44
CA MET A 189 -25.06 8.20 -6.05
C MET A 189 -24.45 6.80 -6.13
N PRO A 190 -23.31 6.58 -6.81
CA PRO A 190 -22.56 7.54 -7.61
C PRO A 190 -23.34 8.05 -8.84
N PRO A 191 -23.14 9.32 -9.27
CA PRO A 191 -23.86 9.89 -10.40
C PRO A 191 -23.62 9.14 -11.71
N ILE A 192 -24.64 9.05 -12.57
CA ILE A 192 -24.56 8.35 -13.86
C ILE A 192 -23.41 8.91 -14.73
N TRP A 193 -23.17 10.21 -14.68
CA TRP A 193 -22.11 10.88 -15.44
C TRP A 193 -20.69 10.57 -14.92
N SER A 194 -20.55 9.99 -13.73
CA SER A 194 -19.24 9.75 -13.10
C SER A 194 -18.50 8.53 -13.65
N GLU A 195 -19.17 7.69 -14.46
CA GLU A 195 -18.66 6.41 -14.97
C GLU A 195 -18.22 5.40 -13.88
N LEU A 196 -18.45 5.72 -12.59
CA LEU A 196 -18.22 4.81 -11.48
C LEU A 196 -19.29 3.71 -11.47
N GLU A 197 -18.88 2.51 -11.12
CA GLU A 197 -19.81 1.42 -10.91
C GLU A 197 -20.81 1.78 -9.80
N ARG A 198 -22.09 1.54 -10.06
CA ARG A 198 -23.18 1.77 -9.12
C ARG A 198 -23.05 0.78 -7.95
N VAL A 199 -23.66 1.13 -6.81
CA VAL A 199 -23.78 0.18 -5.70
C VAL A 199 -24.68 -0.97 -6.17
N SER A 200 -24.17 -2.20 -6.11
CA SER A 200 -24.90 -3.40 -6.51
C SER A 200 -25.99 -3.74 -5.50
N ALA A 201 -26.93 -4.61 -5.88
CA ALA A 201 -27.96 -5.07 -4.94
C ALA A 201 -27.36 -5.80 -3.72
N GLU A 202 -26.25 -6.52 -3.91
CA GLU A 202 -25.52 -7.21 -2.84
C GLU A 202 -24.83 -6.21 -1.90
N GLU A 203 -24.11 -5.23 -2.45
CA GLU A 203 -23.47 -4.16 -1.68
C GLU A 203 -24.49 -3.35 -0.89
N LEU A 204 -25.63 -3.01 -1.51
CA LEU A 204 -26.72 -2.31 -0.84
C LEU A 204 -27.29 -3.13 0.31
N ALA A 205 -27.45 -4.45 0.14
CA ALA A 205 -27.92 -5.32 1.21
C ALA A 205 -26.95 -5.33 2.40
N VAL A 206 -25.65 -5.39 2.16
CA VAL A 206 -24.63 -5.36 3.22
C VAL A 206 -24.51 -3.98 3.87
N ILE A 207 -24.65 -2.88 3.11
CA ILE A 207 -24.76 -1.53 3.69
C ILE A 207 -25.96 -1.45 4.63
N LYS A 208 -27.13 -1.94 4.21
CA LYS A 208 -28.34 -1.94 5.05
C LYS A 208 -28.13 -2.76 6.32
N GLU A 209 -27.48 -3.91 6.23
CA GLU A 209 -27.14 -4.73 7.40
C GLU A 209 -26.16 -4.01 8.34
N TRP A 210 -25.14 -3.35 7.79
CA TRP A 210 -24.21 -2.53 8.57
C TRP A 210 -24.92 -1.41 9.35
N ILE A 211 -25.88 -0.73 8.72
CA ILE A 211 -26.71 0.28 9.38
C ILE A 211 -27.56 -0.37 10.48
N LYS A 212 -28.25 -1.49 10.21
CA LYS A 212 -29.05 -2.22 11.22
C LYS A 212 -28.20 -2.62 12.44
N ASN A 213 -26.94 -2.95 12.21
CA ASN A 213 -25.98 -3.33 13.25
C ASN A 213 -25.35 -2.12 13.98
N LYS A 214 -25.87 -0.90 13.76
CA LYS A 214 -25.38 0.35 14.35
C LYS A 214 -23.93 0.64 13.96
N ILE A 215 -23.65 0.49 12.66
CA ILE A 215 -22.42 0.87 11.99
C ILE A 215 -21.14 0.33 12.66
N PRO A 216 -21.00 -0.98 12.93
CA PRO A 216 -19.82 -1.51 13.59
C PRO A 216 -18.55 -1.24 12.77
N ARG A 217 -17.44 -1.00 13.47
CA ARG A 217 -16.14 -0.77 12.84
C ARG A 217 -15.50 -2.08 12.35
N LYS A 218 -15.61 -3.13 13.16
CA LYS A 218 -15.16 -4.51 12.95
C LYS A 218 -16.33 -5.46 13.20
#